data_AF-A0A6N8X7L9-F1
#
_entry.id   AF-A0A6N8X7L9-F1
#
_cell.length_a   1.000
_cell.length_b   1.000
_cell.length_c   1.000
_cell.angle_alpha   90.00
_cell.angle_beta   90.00
_cell.angle_gamma   90.00
#
_symmetry.space_group_name_H-M   'P 1'
#
loop_
_entity.id
_entity.type
_entity.pdbx_description
1 polymer ?
#
loop_
_entity_poly.entity_id
_entity_poly.type
_entity_poly.pdbx_seq_one_letter_code
_entity_poly.pdbx_strand_id
1 'polypeptide(L)'
;FFNDPPTTAIYTSIFAGRARCVYAPGIVLGGEIYRGASGAAGEAGHMSVHFAGRRCGCGARGCVEAYASGPAIAARAIEGLGTAGDTALAAIAAEDPGRVTAEAVCDAAAAGDGYASRILEETARILAVAVANLVHLFNPEVIVIGGGVAAAGDLLFEPLRAGVRRRAFRSATDVCRIVPAQLPQTAGIIGAAAVLKRALHGSL
;
A
#
# COMPACT_ATOMS: atom_id res chain seq x y z
N PHE A 1 -16.12 -11.51 -5.33
CA PHE A 1 -16.16 -12.34 -4.11
C PHE A 1 -15.63 -13.73 -4.45
N PHE A 2 -14.84 -14.34 -3.58
CA PHE A 2 -14.30 -15.70 -3.77
C PHE A 2 -15.39 -16.73 -3.48
N ASN A 3 -15.44 -17.82 -4.25
CA ASN A 3 -16.40 -18.91 -4.04
C ASN A 3 -16.18 -19.60 -2.68
N ASP A 4 -14.91 -19.69 -2.25
CA ASP A 4 -14.51 -20.07 -0.90
C ASP A 4 -13.65 -18.94 -0.30
N PRO A 5 -13.85 -18.57 0.99
CA PRO A 5 -13.04 -17.55 1.63
C PRO A 5 -11.58 -18.05 1.77
N PRO A 6 -10.58 -17.22 1.43
CA PRO A 6 -9.18 -17.61 1.54
C PRO A 6 -8.84 -17.91 3.00
N THR A 7 -8.14 -19.02 3.22
CA THR A 7 -7.68 -19.44 4.55
C THR A 7 -6.51 -18.58 5.01
N THR A 8 -5.67 -18.12 4.07
CA THR A 8 -4.57 -17.21 4.33
C THR A 8 -4.67 -15.98 3.42
N ALA A 9 -4.95 -14.83 4.01
CA ALA A 9 -5.15 -13.57 3.30
C ALA A 9 -4.48 -12.42 4.04
N ILE A 10 -4.01 -11.43 3.28
CA ILE A 10 -3.48 -10.19 3.84
C ILE A 10 -4.25 -9.03 3.23
N TYR A 11 -4.84 -8.19 4.07
CA TYR A 11 -5.53 -6.97 3.66
C TYR A 11 -4.71 -5.77 4.11
N THR A 12 -4.14 -4.98 3.19
CA THR A 12 -3.41 -3.74 3.51
C THR A 12 -4.05 -2.54 2.82
N SER A 13 -3.75 -1.33 3.27
CA SER A 13 -4.31 -0.08 2.73
C SER A 13 -3.25 1.01 2.65
N ILE A 14 -3.21 1.72 1.52
CA ILE A 14 -2.30 2.84 1.25
C ILE A 14 -3.14 4.11 1.07
N PHE A 15 -3.27 4.88 2.13
CA PHE A 15 -4.02 6.13 2.14
C PHE A 15 -3.30 7.23 1.32
N ALA A 16 -4.05 7.90 0.43
CA ALA A 16 -3.56 9.08 -0.30
C ALA A 16 -3.68 10.39 0.48
N GLY A 17 -4.49 10.42 1.55
CA GLY A 17 -4.73 11.61 2.38
C GLY A 17 -3.63 11.87 3.42
N ARG A 18 -3.84 12.89 4.26
CA ARG A 18 -2.90 13.33 5.32
C ARG A 18 -2.75 12.38 6.52
N ALA A 19 -3.39 11.21 6.49
CA ALA A 19 -3.31 10.25 7.57
C ALA A 19 -1.89 9.68 7.70
N ARG A 20 -1.40 9.55 8.93
CA ARG A 20 0.01 9.23 9.23
C ARG A 20 0.36 7.73 9.23
N CYS A 21 -0.61 6.82 9.30
CA CYS A 21 -0.37 5.37 9.34
C CYS A 21 -0.88 4.69 8.07
N VAL A 22 -0.01 4.12 7.24
CA VAL A 22 -0.28 3.98 5.78
C VAL A 22 -0.01 2.60 5.18
N TYR A 23 0.21 1.57 5.99
CA TYR A 23 0.21 0.18 5.49
C TYR A 23 0.03 -0.76 6.69
N ALA A 24 -1.19 -0.91 7.18
CA ALA A 24 -1.50 -1.79 8.30
C ALA A 24 -2.22 -3.05 7.79
N PRO A 25 -1.49 -4.12 7.43
CA PRO A 25 -2.15 -5.35 7.09
C PRO A 25 -2.98 -5.95 8.22
N GLY A 26 -4.28 -6.12 7.99
CA GLY A 26 -5.02 -7.19 8.64
C GLY A 26 -4.55 -8.52 8.07
N ILE A 27 -3.98 -9.38 8.93
CA ILE A 27 -3.52 -10.72 8.53
C ILE A 27 -4.59 -11.72 8.95
N VAL A 28 -5.01 -12.57 8.02
CA VAL A 28 -5.92 -13.70 8.27
C VAL A 28 -5.12 -14.98 8.05
N LEU A 29 -5.03 -15.83 9.08
CA LEU A 29 -4.37 -17.14 9.06
C LEU A 29 -5.36 -18.21 9.54
N GLY A 30 -5.57 -19.26 8.75
CA GLY A 30 -6.54 -20.30 9.07
C GLY A 30 -7.97 -19.79 9.21
N GLY A 31 -8.33 -18.73 8.48
CA GLY A 31 -9.64 -18.05 8.60
C GLY A 31 -9.78 -17.13 9.81
N GLU A 32 -8.75 -17.00 10.65
CA GLU A 32 -8.76 -16.17 11.85
C GLU A 32 -7.90 -14.92 11.71
N ILE A 33 -8.33 -13.81 12.32
CA ILE A 33 -7.53 -12.58 12.36
C ILE A 33 -6.33 -12.82 13.28
N TYR A 34 -5.14 -12.76 12.70
CA TYR A 34 -3.88 -12.83 13.44
C TYR A 34 -3.56 -11.48 14.07
N ARG A 35 -3.53 -11.44 15.41
CA ARG A 35 -3.33 -10.22 16.20
C ARG A 35 -1.92 -10.10 16.80
N GLY A 36 -1.19 -11.21 16.89
CA GLY A 36 0.08 -11.28 17.63
C GLY A 36 -0.09 -11.10 19.15
N ALA A 37 1.02 -11.18 19.88
CA ALA A 37 1.01 -11.21 21.34
C ALA A 37 0.45 -9.93 22.00
N SER A 38 0.69 -8.76 21.40
CA SER A 38 0.25 -7.45 21.91
C SER A 38 -0.95 -6.87 21.16
N GLY A 39 -1.49 -7.59 20.17
CA GLY A 39 -2.49 -7.04 19.26
C GLY A 39 -1.93 -6.17 18.12
N ALA A 40 -0.61 -5.97 18.06
CA ALA A 40 0.06 -5.12 17.06
C ALA A 40 0.65 -5.90 15.86
N ALA A 41 0.22 -7.14 15.63
CA ALA A 41 0.63 -7.83 14.40
C ALA A 41 0.05 -7.12 13.17
N GLY A 42 0.81 -7.13 12.08
CA GLY A 42 0.37 -6.53 10.84
C GLY A 42 0.76 -5.06 10.66
N GLU A 43 1.72 -4.54 11.42
CA GLU A 43 2.27 -3.19 11.20
C GLU A 43 3.30 -3.14 10.05
N ALA A 44 2.96 -3.69 8.89
CA ALA A 44 3.92 -3.85 7.80
C ALA A 44 4.35 -2.53 7.14
N GLY A 45 3.70 -1.41 7.45
CA GLY A 45 4.11 -0.08 7.04
C GLY A 45 5.41 0.35 7.68
N HIS A 46 5.73 -0.24 8.82
CA HIS A 46 6.99 -0.07 9.52
C HIS A 46 8.04 -1.12 9.13
N MET A 47 7.72 -2.05 8.22
CA MET A 47 8.72 -2.94 7.63
C MET A 47 9.77 -2.13 6.86
N SER A 48 11.05 -2.39 7.12
CA SER A 48 12.13 -1.71 6.42
C SER A 48 12.30 -2.28 5.01
N VAL A 49 12.21 -1.41 4.01
CA VAL A 49 12.48 -1.70 2.59
C VAL A 49 13.75 -1.00 2.10
N HIS A 50 14.34 -0.16 2.94
CA HIS A 50 15.63 0.48 2.67
C HIS A 50 16.39 0.65 4.00
N PHE A 51 17.32 -0.27 4.29
CA PHE A 51 18.02 -0.34 5.58
C PHE A 51 18.57 1.01 6.10
N ALA A 52 19.24 1.79 5.25
CA ALA A 52 19.77 3.11 5.60
C ALA A 52 18.86 4.28 5.16
N GLY A 53 17.56 4.04 5.09
CA GLY A 53 16.61 4.90 4.37
C GLY A 53 16.14 6.14 5.13
N ARG A 54 15.05 6.72 4.60
CA ARG A 54 14.32 7.86 5.18
C ARG A 54 13.92 7.56 6.63
N ARG A 55 13.90 8.60 7.47
CA ARG A 55 13.32 8.50 8.82
C ARG A 55 11.82 8.32 8.71
N CYS A 56 11.28 7.41 9.51
CA CYS A 56 9.84 7.20 9.67
C CYS A 56 9.34 7.90 10.94
N GLY A 57 8.05 8.24 10.98
CA GLY A 57 7.41 8.81 12.17
C GLY A 57 7.45 7.89 13.39
N CYS A 58 7.60 6.57 13.19
CA CYS A 58 7.76 5.61 14.28
C CYS A 58 9.15 5.62 14.95
N GLY A 59 10.10 6.42 14.43
CA GLY A 59 11.47 6.53 14.94
C GLY A 59 12.50 5.66 14.20
N ALA A 60 12.05 4.65 13.45
CA ALA A 60 12.91 3.79 12.64
C ALA A 60 13.32 4.45 11.30
N ARG A 61 14.09 3.70 10.48
CA ARG A 61 14.51 4.10 9.13
C ARG A 61 14.09 3.07 8.09
N GLY A 62 13.79 3.56 6.90
CA GLY A 62 13.55 2.70 5.75
C GLY A 62 12.16 2.10 5.67
N CYS A 63 11.24 2.48 6.56
CA CYS A 63 9.88 1.94 6.59
C CYS A 63 9.14 2.21 5.28
N VAL A 64 8.33 1.25 4.82
CA VAL A 64 7.46 1.40 3.62
C VAL A 64 6.71 2.73 3.63
N GLU A 65 6.14 3.10 4.77
CA GLU A 65 5.38 4.33 4.97
C GLU A 65 6.17 5.60 4.64
N ALA A 66 7.47 5.61 4.93
CA ALA A 66 8.33 6.77 4.68
C ALA A 66 8.54 7.05 3.18
N TYR A 67 8.05 6.17 2.31
CA TYR A 67 8.16 6.29 0.86
C TYR A 67 6.83 6.20 0.13
N ALA A 68 5.97 5.25 0.51
CA ALA A 68 4.76 4.90 -0.23
C ALA A 68 3.47 5.47 0.37
N SER A 69 3.55 6.22 1.48
CA SER A 69 2.39 6.92 2.00
C SER A 69 1.98 8.10 1.13
N GLY A 70 0.71 8.52 1.20
CA GLY A 70 0.24 9.72 0.52
C GLY A 70 1.16 10.95 0.73
N PRO A 71 1.48 11.32 1.98
CA PRO A 71 2.42 12.39 2.26
C PRO A 71 3.85 12.12 1.76
N ALA A 72 4.33 10.88 1.78
CA ALA A 72 5.66 10.55 1.27
C ALA A 72 5.74 10.58 -0.26
N ILE A 73 4.68 10.19 -0.97
CA ILE A 73 4.56 10.31 -2.43
C ILE A 73 4.57 11.80 -2.81
N ALA A 74 3.74 12.61 -2.15
CA ALA A 74 3.72 14.07 -2.31
C ALA A 74 5.11 14.69 -2.08
N ALA A 75 5.76 14.36 -0.95
CA ALA A 75 7.09 14.87 -0.63
C ALA A 75 8.12 14.48 -1.71
N ARG A 76 8.14 13.21 -2.14
CA ARG A 76 9.05 12.76 -3.22
C ARG A 76 8.79 13.48 -4.55
N ALA A 77 7.52 13.74 -4.87
CA ALA A 77 7.17 14.51 -6.07
C ALA A 77 7.66 15.96 -5.97
N ILE A 78 7.53 16.62 -4.82
CA ILE A 78 8.04 17.99 -4.63
C ILE A 78 9.57 18.03 -4.69
N GLU A 79 10.24 17.11 -3.99
CA GLU A 79 11.70 17.03 -3.91
C GLU A 79 12.37 16.87 -5.29
N GLY A 80 11.72 16.17 -6.22
CA GLY A 80 12.27 15.93 -7.55
C GLY A 80 11.93 17.00 -8.60
N LEU A 81 11.10 18.00 -8.29
CA LEU A 81 10.64 19.02 -9.25
C LEU A 81 11.79 19.76 -9.95
N GLY A 82 12.89 20.02 -9.25
CA GLY A 82 14.07 20.67 -9.84
C GLY A 82 14.71 19.90 -11.01
N THR A 83 14.35 18.63 -11.19
CA THR A 83 14.86 17.75 -12.26
C THR A 83 13.73 17.03 -13.01
N ALA A 84 12.47 17.42 -12.78
CA ALA A 84 11.30 16.71 -13.27
C ALA A 84 11.11 16.79 -14.80
N GLY A 85 11.65 17.83 -15.44
CA GLY A 85 11.32 18.19 -16.82
C GLY A 85 9.97 18.92 -16.86
N ASP A 86 9.23 18.74 -17.95
CA ASP A 86 7.86 19.27 -18.08
C ASP A 86 6.87 18.43 -17.25
N THR A 87 6.13 19.07 -16.36
CA THR A 87 5.15 18.41 -15.49
C THR A 87 4.09 19.38 -14.97
N ALA A 88 2.84 18.93 -14.92
CA ALA A 88 1.74 19.69 -14.33
C ALA A 88 1.93 19.93 -12.82
N LEU A 89 2.70 19.05 -12.15
CA LEU A 89 2.98 19.17 -10.72
C LEU A 89 3.83 20.40 -10.40
N ALA A 90 4.66 20.88 -11.32
CA ALA A 90 5.48 22.08 -11.12
C ALA A 90 4.62 23.34 -11.00
N ALA A 91 3.58 23.46 -11.83
CA ALA A 91 2.63 24.57 -11.76
C ALA A 91 1.83 24.54 -10.45
N ILE A 92 1.35 23.36 -10.06
CA ILE A 92 0.64 23.17 -8.78
C ILE A 92 1.54 23.58 -7.60
N ALA A 93 2.80 23.15 -7.61
CA ALA A 93 3.75 23.46 -6.55
C ALA A 93 4.12 24.95 -6.50
N ALA A 94 4.19 25.63 -7.64
CA ALA A 94 4.49 27.06 -7.72
C ALA A 94 3.36 27.90 -7.11
N GLU A 95 2.10 27.48 -7.25
CA GLU A 95 0.95 28.12 -6.61
C GLU A 95 0.90 27.81 -5.10
N ASP A 96 0.95 26.54 -4.73
CA ASP A 96 0.99 26.08 -3.33
C ASP A 96 1.57 24.65 -3.28
N PRO A 97 2.78 24.46 -2.72
CA PRO A 97 3.36 23.13 -2.55
C PRO A 97 2.46 22.16 -1.77
N GLY A 98 1.60 22.67 -0.88
CA GLY A 98 0.63 21.88 -0.12
C GLY A 98 -0.48 21.25 -0.96
N ARG A 99 -0.66 21.69 -2.22
CA ARG A 99 -1.59 21.11 -3.19
C ARG A 99 -1.00 19.95 -3.99
N VAL A 100 0.32 19.73 -3.93
CA VAL A 100 0.92 18.50 -4.46
C VAL A 100 0.63 17.37 -3.49
N THR A 101 -0.49 16.68 -3.70
CA THR A 101 -0.90 15.51 -2.93
C THR A 101 -0.62 14.22 -3.72
N ALA A 102 -0.67 13.05 -3.08
CA ALA A 102 -0.58 11.79 -3.82
C ALA A 102 -1.72 11.62 -4.84
N GLU A 103 -2.90 12.18 -4.56
CA GLU A 103 -4.02 12.25 -5.50
C GLU A 103 -3.65 13.08 -6.72
N ALA A 104 -3.08 14.29 -6.54
CA ALA A 104 -2.59 15.10 -7.66
C ALA A 104 -1.52 14.38 -8.49
N VAL A 105 -0.63 13.60 -7.86
CA VAL A 105 0.33 12.74 -8.57
C VAL A 105 -0.40 11.65 -9.37
N CYS A 106 -1.42 11.01 -8.80
CA CYS A 106 -2.20 10.00 -9.51
C CYS A 106 -2.94 10.60 -10.72
N ASP A 107 -3.58 11.75 -10.54
CA ASP A 107 -4.32 12.45 -11.60
C ASP A 107 -3.39 12.89 -12.73
N ALA A 108 -2.23 13.48 -12.39
CA ALA A 108 -1.23 13.85 -13.39
C ALA A 108 -0.71 12.63 -14.16
N ALA A 109 -0.41 11.52 -13.48
CA ALA A 109 0.03 10.29 -14.13
C ALA A 109 -1.06 9.71 -15.04
N ALA A 110 -2.33 9.75 -14.62
CA ALA A 110 -3.46 9.33 -15.44
C ALA A 110 -3.66 10.22 -16.67
N ALA A 111 -3.28 11.51 -16.58
CA ALA A 111 -3.25 12.45 -17.70
C ALA A 111 -2.00 12.29 -18.61
N GLY A 112 -1.11 11.34 -18.34
CA GLY A 112 0.08 11.06 -19.15
C GLY A 112 1.32 11.86 -18.76
N ASP A 113 1.33 12.50 -17.58
CA ASP A 113 2.51 13.20 -17.06
C ASP A 113 3.64 12.20 -16.74
N GLY A 114 4.72 12.25 -17.52
CA GLY A 114 5.84 11.31 -17.39
C GLY A 114 6.61 11.43 -16.09
N TYR A 115 6.62 12.59 -15.42
CA TYR A 115 7.24 12.72 -14.11
C TYR A 115 6.38 12.07 -13.03
N ALA A 116 5.08 12.33 -13.02
CA ALA A 116 4.13 11.72 -12.11
C ALA A 116 4.09 10.18 -12.27
N SER A 117 4.09 9.68 -13.51
CA SER A 117 4.20 8.24 -13.79
C SER A 117 5.46 7.63 -13.19
N ARG A 118 6.62 8.28 -13.30
CA ARG A 118 7.87 7.80 -12.66
C ARG A 118 7.74 7.72 -11.14
N ILE A 119 7.11 8.70 -10.49
CA ILE A 119 6.88 8.69 -9.03
C ILE A 119 5.96 7.51 -8.65
N LEU A 120 4.91 7.23 -9.40
CA LEU A 120 4.04 6.06 -9.17
C LEU A 120 4.77 4.74 -9.41
N GLU A 121 5.57 4.63 -10.46
CA GLU A 121 6.39 3.43 -10.73
C GLU A 121 7.40 3.15 -9.62
N GLU A 122 8.05 4.19 -9.09
CA GLU A 122 8.90 4.07 -7.90
C GLU A 122 8.10 3.57 -6.69
N THR A 123 6.90 4.14 -6.48
CA THR A 123 6.00 3.72 -5.40
C THR A 123 5.65 2.23 -5.54
N ALA A 124 5.26 1.79 -6.74
CA ALA A 124 4.95 0.41 -7.04
C ALA A 124 6.16 -0.52 -6.81
N ARG A 125 7.38 -0.09 -7.16
CA ARG A 125 8.61 -0.86 -6.93
C ARG A 125 8.93 -1.02 -5.44
N ILE A 126 8.70 0.02 -4.64
CA ILE A 126 8.89 -0.01 -3.19
C ILE A 126 7.87 -0.95 -2.53
N LEU A 127 6.61 -0.81 -2.92
CA LEU A 127 5.53 -1.71 -2.48
C LEU A 127 5.81 -3.15 -2.90
N ALA A 128 6.41 -3.37 -4.07
CA ALA A 128 6.76 -4.73 -4.51
C ALA A 128 7.79 -5.41 -3.61
N VAL A 129 8.73 -4.66 -3.01
CA VAL A 129 9.66 -5.21 -1.99
C VAL A 129 8.86 -5.63 -0.76
N ALA A 130 7.98 -4.75 -0.27
CA ALA A 130 7.17 -5.02 0.90
C ALA A 130 6.25 -6.24 0.69
N VAL A 131 5.52 -6.27 -0.42
CA VAL A 131 4.60 -7.36 -0.76
C VAL A 131 5.36 -8.67 -0.97
N ALA A 132 6.54 -8.66 -1.60
CA ALA A 132 7.35 -9.87 -1.73
C ALA A 132 7.76 -10.46 -0.37
N ASN A 133 8.15 -9.61 0.59
CA ASN A 133 8.46 -10.06 1.95
C ASN A 133 7.24 -10.71 2.61
N LEU A 134 6.04 -10.14 2.44
CA LEU A 134 4.80 -10.74 2.95
C LEU A 134 4.48 -12.08 2.28
N VAL A 135 4.71 -12.19 0.97
CA VAL A 135 4.55 -13.45 0.23
C VAL A 135 5.51 -14.51 0.78
N HIS A 136 6.77 -14.16 1.05
CA HIS A 136 7.74 -15.11 1.62
C HIS A 136 7.40 -15.56 3.03
N LEU A 137 6.87 -14.65 3.86
CA LEU A 137 6.59 -14.95 5.27
C LEU A 137 5.28 -15.71 5.47
N PHE A 138 4.26 -15.43 4.65
CA PHE A 138 2.91 -15.93 4.87
C PHE A 138 2.38 -16.84 3.77
N ASN A 139 2.99 -16.83 2.57
CA ASN A 139 2.50 -17.54 1.39
C ASN A 139 0.96 -17.42 1.19
N PRO A 140 0.41 -16.18 1.11
CA PRO A 140 -1.03 -15.99 1.11
C PRO A 140 -1.67 -16.31 -0.24
N GLU A 141 -2.95 -16.67 -0.21
CA GLU A 141 -3.76 -16.85 -1.43
C GLU A 141 -4.12 -15.51 -2.07
N VAL A 142 -4.23 -14.46 -1.25
CA VAL A 142 -4.58 -13.12 -1.71
C VAL A 142 -3.95 -12.03 -0.85
N ILE A 143 -3.46 -10.99 -1.52
CA ILE A 143 -3.09 -9.72 -0.93
C ILE A 143 -4.00 -8.64 -1.51
N VAL A 144 -4.84 -8.07 -0.66
CA VAL A 144 -5.76 -6.99 -1.04
C VAL A 144 -5.12 -5.67 -0.66
N ILE A 145 -5.05 -4.74 -1.61
CA ILE A 145 -4.46 -3.40 -1.41
C ILE A 145 -5.55 -2.36 -1.65
N GLY A 146 -5.93 -1.65 -0.58
CA GLY A 146 -6.89 -0.55 -0.62
C GLY A 146 -6.27 0.82 -0.44
N GLY A 147 -7.11 1.83 -0.22
CA GLY A 147 -6.72 3.21 0.04
C GLY A 147 -6.60 4.07 -1.21
N GLY A 148 -6.50 5.39 -1.03
CA GLY A 148 -6.60 6.35 -2.14
C GLY A 148 -5.50 6.19 -3.21
N VAL A 149 -4.31 5.71 -2.85
CA VAL A 149 -3.24 5.49 -3.85
C VAL A 149 -3.55 4.27 -4.73
N ALA A 150 -4.29 3.28 -4.20
CA ALA A 150 -4.72 2.12 -4.97
C ALA A 150 -5.72 2.48 -6.09
N ALA A 151 -6.33 3.68 -6.04
CA ALA A 151 -7.20 4.18 -7.10
C ALA A 151 -6.46 4.46 -8.42
N ALA A 152 -5.12 4.56 -8.40
CA ALA A 152 -4.30 4.65 -9.62
C ALA A 152 -4.40 3.41 -10.53
N GLY A 153 -5.07 2.33 -10.08
CA GLY A 153 -5.38 1.18 -10.93
C GLY A 153 -4.13 0.53 -11.50
N ASP A 154 -4.16 0.17 -12.77
CA ASP A 154 -3.08 -0.59 -13.41
C ASP A 154 -1.74 0.18 -13.47
N LEU A 155 -1.76 1.52 -13.43
CA LEU A 155 -0.54 2.34 -13.30
C LEU A 155 0.24 2.01 -12.01
N LEU A 156 -0.44 1.55 -10.96
CA LEU A 156 0.19 1.05 -9.74
C LEU A 156 0.32 -0.47 -9.76
N PHE A 157 -0.75 -1.18 -10.09
CA PHE A 157 -0.85 -2.61 -9.87
C PHE A 157 -0.03 -3.45 -10.85
N GLU A 158 0.13 -3.03 -12.11
CA GLU A 158 1.00 -3.74 -13.06
C GLU A 158 2.47 -3.73 -12.65
N PRO A 159 3.12 -2.57 -12.42
CA PRO A 159 4.52 -2.53 -11.99
C PRO A 159 4.72 -3.18 -10.63
N LEU A 160 3.73 -3.11 -9.74
CA LEU A 160 3.73 -3.80 -8.45
C LEU A 160 3.77 -5.33 -8.64
N ARG A 161 2.80 -5.90 -9.37
CA ARG A 161 2.74 -7.35 -9.63
C ARG A 161 3.98 -7.85 -10.35
N ALA A 162 4.46 -7.11 -11.35
CA ALA A 162 5.71 -7.42 -12.04
C ALA A 162 6.91 -7.39 -11.08
N GLY A 163 6.96 -6.40 -10.18
CA GLY A 163 7.98 -6.27 -9.16
C GLY A 163 7.98 -7.42 -8.15
N VAL A 164 6.80 -7.89 -7.73
CA VAL A 164 6.68 -9.02 -6.79
C VAL A 164 7.12 -10.32 -7.46
N ARG A 165 6.68 -10.58 -8.69
CA ARG A 165 7.11 -11.77 -9.48
C ARG A 165 8.61 -11.88 -9.68
N ARG A 166 9.33 -10.75 -9.73
CA ARG A 166 10.80 -10.73 -9.82
C ARG A 166 11.51 -11.01 -8.49
N ARG A 167 10.83 -10.90 -7.35
CA ARG A 167 11.43 -10.93 -6.00
C ARG A 167 11.03 -12.16 -5.19
N ALA A 168 9.80 -12.62 -5.35
CA ALA A 168 9.26 -13.75 -4.62
C ALA A 168 9.40 -15.07 -5.41
N PHE A 169 9.36 -16.21 -4.70
CA PHE A 169 9.42 -17.51 -5.36
C PHE A 169 8.23 -17.71 -6.30
N ARG A 170 8.48 -18.25 -7.49
CA ARG A 170 7.44 -18.48 -8.50
C ARG A 170 6.27 -19.29 -7.94
N SER A 171 6.56 -20.35 -7.20
CA SER A 171 5.55 -21.21 -6.55
C SER A 171 4.61 -20.43 -5.61
N ALA A 172 5.12 -19.41 -4.91
CA ALA A 172 4.31 -18.56 -4.04
C ALA A 172 3.55 -17.49 -4.84
N THR A 173 4.16 -16.90 -5.87
CA THR A 173 3.50 -15.87 -6.69
C THR A 173 2.45 -16.40 -7.64
N ASP A 174 2.54 -17.66 -8.05
CA ASP A 174 1.56 -18.30 -8.92
C ASP A 174 0.22 -18.52 -8.21
N VAL A 175 0.24 -18.70 -6.88
CA VAL A 175 -0.97 -18.89 -6.05
C VAL A 175 -1.45 -17.58 -5.40
N CYS A 176 -0.56 -16.63 -5.14
CA CYS A 176 -0.89 -15.36 -4.48
C CYS A 176 -1.46 -14.33 -5.46
N ARG A 177 -2.73 -13.96 -5.30
CA ARG A 177 -3.39 -12.91 -6.10
C ARG A 177 -3.24 -11.54 -5.45
N ILE A 178 -2.72 -10.55 -6.18
CA ILE A 178 -2.60 -9.16 -5.70
C ILE A 178 -3.69 -8.32 -6.36
N VAL A 179 -4.66 -7.87 -5.58
CA VAL A 179 -5.90 -7.25 -6.07
C VAL A 179 -6.21 -5.92 -5.37
N PRO A 180 -6.88 -4.97 -6.05
CA PRO A 180 -7.41 -3.79 -5.39
C PRO A 180 -8.51 -4.16 -4.41
N ALA A 181 -8.64 -3.39 -3.33
CA ALA A 181 -9.80 -3.46 -2.45
C ALA A 181 -11.06 -3.06 -3.22
N GLN A 182 -12.10 -3.88 -3.15
CA GLN A 182 -13.41 -3.60 -3.75
C GLN A 182 -14.38 -2.91 -2.77
N LEU A 183 -14.02 -2.88 -1.48
CA LEU A 183 -14.84 -2.24 -0.46
C LEU A 183 -14.58 -0.72 -0.45
N PRO A 184 -15.63 0.10 -0.27
CA PRO A 184 -15.49 1.55 -0.13
C PRO A 184 -14.69 1.91 1.13
N GLN A 185 -14.41 3.19 1.33
CA GLN A 185 -13.65 3.72 2.48
C GLN A 185 -14.20 3.27 3.86
N THR A 186 -15.44 2.80 3.92
CA THR A 186 -16.07 2.20 5.09
C THR A 186 -15.62 0.76 5.40
N ALA A 187 -14.70 0.17 4.64
CA ALA A 187 -14.18 -1.17 4.86
C ALA A 187 -13.69 -1.40 6.31
N GLY A 188 -13.07 -0.40 6.93
CA GLY A 188 -12.66 -0.47 8.34
C GLY A 188 -13.85 -0.57 9.31
N ILE A 189 -14.95 0.13 9.03
CA ILE A 189 -16.20 0.06 9.82
C ILE A 189 -16.84 -1.32 9.67
N ILE A 190 -16.87 -1.84 8.43
CA ILE A 190 -17.40 -3.19 8.14
C ILE A 190 -16.58 -4.25 8.89
N GLY A 191 -15.25 -4.13 8.86
CA GLY A 191 -14.35 -5.02 9.60
C GLY A 191 -14.56 -4.94 11.13
N ALA A 192 -14.68 -3.73 11.68
CA ALA A 192 -14.95 -3.54 13.10
C ALA A 192 -16.30 -4.15 13.52
N ALA A 193 -17.36 -3.95 12.72
CA ALA A 193 -18.67 -4.54 12.95
C ALA A 193 -18.63 -6.07 12.88
N ALA A 194 -17.89 -6.65 11.94
CA ALA A 194 -17.71 -8.10 11.82
C ALA A 194 -16.98 -8.69 13.03
N VAL A 195 -15.92 -8.02 13.51
CA VAL A 195 -15.19 -8.41 14.74
C VAL A 195 -16.12 -8.34 15.96
N LEU A 196 -16.88 -7.25 16.11
CA LEU A 196 -17.83 -7.10 17.22
C LEU A 196 -18.91 -8.18 17.17
N LYS A 197 -19.50 -8.44 15.99
CA LYS A 197 -20.49 -9.51 15.80
C LYS A 197 -19.92 -10.87 16.21
N ARG A 198 -18.68 -11.16 15.83
CA ARG A 198 -18.00 -12.42 16.19
C ARG A 198 -17.73 -12.53 17.69
N ALA A 199 -17.34 -11.44 18.35
CA ALA A 199 -17.16 -11.40 19.79
C ALA A 199 -18.46 -11.58 20.57
N LEU A 200 -19.58 -11.06 20.05
CA LEU A 200 -20.90 -11.15 20.67
C LEU A 200 -21.59 -12.50 20.44
N HIS A 201 -21.34 -13.18 19.32
CA HIS A 201 -22.05 -14.40 18.92
C HIS A 201 -21.22 -15.69 18.95
N GLY A 202 -19.91 -15.60 19.26
CA GLY A 202 -19.00 -16.75 19.27
C GLY A 202 -18.71 -17.28 17.85
N SER A 203 -17.65 -18.09 17.73
CA SER A 203 -17.34 -18.82 16.49
C SER A 203 -18.45 -19.86 16.24
N LEU A 204 -19.36 -19.57 15.30
CA LEU A 204 -20.13 -20.61 14.62
C LEU A 204 -19.22 -21.34 13.63
#